data_AF-A0A0B8QT12-F1
#
_entry.id   AF-A0A0B8QT12-F1
#
_cell.length_a   1.000
_cell.length_b   1.000
_cell.length_c   1.000
_cell.angle_alpha   90.00
_cell.angle_beta   90.00
_cell.angle_gamma   90.00
#
_symmetry.space_group_name_H-M   'P 1'
#
loop_
_entity.id
_entity.type
_entity.pdbx_description
1 polymer ?
#
loop_
_entity_poly.entity_id
_entity_poly.type
_entity_poly.pdbx_seq_one_letter_code
_entity_poly.pdbx_strand_id
1 'polypeptide(L)' 'MHSSDVIKLAQLGVNIEIAKDSSLHPKDVLEIVKLVTSNGHTITIRKKYHMDTLLEIAEVGGDKVTIAV' A
#
# COMPACT_ATOMS: atom_id res chain seq x y z
N MET A 1 4.89 13.47 2.43
CA MET A 1 4.19 13.29 1.15
C MET A 1 2.73 13.00 1.46
N HIS A 2 1.79 13.64 0.77
CA HIS A 2 0.37 13.38 1.01
C HIS A 2 -0.07 12.10 0.29
N SER A 3 -1.15 11.47 0.75
CA SER A 3 -1.72 10.27 0.12
C SER A 3 -2.05 10.49 -1.36
N SER A 4 -2.52 11.68 -1.72
CA SER A 4 -2.81 12.10 -3.10
C SER A 4 -1.60 12.02 -4.03
N ASP A 5 -0.40 12.33 -3.54
CA ASP A 5 0.83 12.24 -4.35
C ASP A 5 1.23 10.77 -4.58
N VAL A 6 1.05 9.92 -3.56
CA VAL A 6 1.32 8.47 -3.67
C VAL A 6 0.35 7.82 -4.66
N ILE A 7 -0.92 8.23 -4.67
CA ILE A 7 -1.93 7.74 -5.61
C ILE A 7 -1.54 8.06 -7.05
N LYS A 8 -1.04 9.28 -7.32
CA LYS A 8 -0.54 9.65 -8.65
C LYS A 8 0.63 8.77 -9.06
N LEU A 9 1.57 8.47 -8.15
CA LEU A 9 2.66 7.54 -8.43
C LEU A 9 2.15 6.12 -8.72
N ALA A 10 1.18 5.63 -7.96
CA ALA A 10 0.56 4.32 -8.20
C ALA A 10 -0.10 4.22 -9.59
N GLN A 11 -0.73 5.31 -10.06
CA GLN A 11 -1.31 5.41 -11.40
C GLN A 11 -0.27 5.37 -12.53
N LEU A 12 0.97 5.79 -12.25
CA LEU A 12 2.09 5.72 -13.20
C LEU A 12 2.73 4.33 -13.28
N GLY A 13 2.25 3.35 -12.49
CA GLY A 13 2.74 1.98 -12.54
C GLY A 13 4.13 1.81 -11.92
N VAL A 14 4.40 2.49 -10.81
CA VAL A 14 5.64 2.28 -10.06
C VAL A 14 5.42 1.30 -8.91
N ASN A 15 6.49 0.60 -8.52
CA ASN A 15 6.50 -0.12 -7.26
C ASN A 15 6.56 0.88 -6.10
N ILE A 16 5.84 0.60 -5.01
CA ILE A 16 5.73 1.52 -3.87
C ILE A 16 6.29 0.89 -2.61
N GLU A 17 7.05 1.66 -1.83
CA GLU A 17 7.40 1.31 -0.45
C GLU A 17 6.78 2.33 0.52
N ILE A 18 5.90 1.86 1.40
CA ILE A 18 5.36 2.63 2.51
C ILE A 18 6.30 2.47 3.70
N ALA A 19 7.10 3.50 3.95
CA ALA A 19 8.06 3.56 5.04
C ALA A 19 7.40 3.51 6.43
N LYS A 20 8.17 3.11 7.45
CA LYS A 20 7.69 2.92 8.84
C LYS A 20 7.12 4.20 9.46
N ASP A 21 7.70 5.34 9.12
CA ASP A 21 7.40 6.70 9.58
C ASP A 21 6.37 7.41 8.70
N SER A 22 5.81 6.73 7.69
CA SER A 22 4.74 7.27 6.86
C SER A 22 3.53 7.72 7.69
N SER A 23 2.92 8.84 7.33
CA SER A 23 1.69 9.34 7.94
C SER A 23 0.42 8.84 7.25
N LEU A 24 0.51 7.88 6.33
CA LEU A 24 -0.63 7.40 5.55
C LEU A 24 -1.66 6.69 6.45
N HIS A 25 -2.91 7.10 6.29
CA HIS A 25 -4.03 6.49 7.00
C HIS A 25 -4.33 5.10 6.41
N PRO A 26 -4.80 4.12 7.21
CA PRO A 26 -5.20 2.79 6.73
C PRO A 26 -6.03 2.79 5.44
N LYS A 27 -7.05 3.66 5.38
CA LYS A 27 -7.94 3.81 4.22
C LYS A 27 -7.20 4.20 2.94
N ASP A 28 -6.27 5.16 3.05
CA ASP A 28 -5.47 5.61 1.91
C ASP A 28 -4.56 4.47 1.43
N VAL A 29 -3.98 3.71 2.36
CA VAL A 29 -3.11 2.58 2.02
C VAL A 29 -3.87 1.49 1.30
N LEU A 30 -5.09 1.18 1.71
CA LEU A 30 -5.92 0.19 1.01
C LEU A 30 -6.18 0.60 -0.43
N GLU A 31 -6.48 1.89 -0.67
CA GLU A 31 -6.67 2.43 -2.01
C GLU A 31 -5.39 2.36 -2.86
N ILE A 32 -4.26 2.74 -2.27
CA ILE A 32 -2.94 2.66 -2.93
C ILE A 32 -2.60 1.21 -3.27
N VAL A 33 -2.79 0.26 -2.34
CA VAL A 33 -2.56 -1.17 -2.56
C VAL A 33 -3.40 -1.64 -3.75
N LYS A 34 -4.70 -1.36 -3.74
CA LYS A 34 -5.61 -1.74 -4.83
C LYS A 34 -5.12 -1.21 -6.18
N LEU A 35 -4.72 0.06 -6.26
CA LEU A 35 -4.23 0.67 -7.51
C LEU A 35 -2.93 0.02 -8.00
N VAL A 36 -1.93 -0.11 -7.12
CA VAL A 36 -0.62 -0.68 -7.46
C VAL A 36 -0.77 -2.12 -7.97
N THR A 37 -1.53 -2.95 -7.25
CA THR A 37 -1.70 -4.36 -7.61
C THR A 37 -2.55 -4.56 -8.86
N SER A 38 -3.58 -3.72 -9.07
CA SER A 38 -4.39 -3.71 -10.29
C SER A 38 -3.56 -3.40 -11.53
N ASN A 39 -2.54 -2.54 -11.39
CA ASN A 39 -1.62 -2.19 -12.46
C ASN A 39 -0.50 -3.23 -12.66
N GLY A 40 -0.47 -4.33 -11.89
CA GLY A 40 0.53 -5.39 -12.04
C GLY A 40 1.81 -5.18 -11.22
N HIS A 41 1.87 -4.14 -10.39
CA HIS A 41 3.06 -3.77 -9.63
C HIS A 41 3.02 -4.29 -8.19
N THR A 42 4.15 -4.18 -7.50
CA THR A 42 4.29 -4.63 -6.12
C THR A 42 4.35 -3.47 -5.14
N ILE A 43 3.91 -3.73 -3.91
CA ILE A 43 3.96 -2.78 -2.81
C ILE A 43 4.55 -3.42 -1.55
N THR A 44 5.46 -2.69 -0.91
CA THR A 44 6.02 -3.07 0.39
C THR A 44 5.51 -2.13 1.46
N ILE A 45 4.96 -2.67 2.55
CA ILE A 45 4.40 -1.91 3.66
C ILE A 45 5.20 -2.22 4.90
N ARG A 46 6.01 -1.24 5.35
CA ARG A 46 6.77 -1.35 6.58
C ARG A 46 6.08 -0.71 7.78
N LYS A 47 5.07 0.13 7.53
CA LYS A 47 4.29 0.81 8.57
C LYS A 47 3.44 -0.19 9.33
N LYS A 48 3.39 -0.03 10.66
CA LYS A 48 2.54 -0.82 11.53
C LYS A 48 1.08 -0.38 11.40
N TYR A 49 0.20 -1.34 11.16
CA TYR A 49 -1.24 -1.19 11.16
C TYR A 49 -1.87 -2.23 12.10
N HIS A 50 -3.15 -2.04 12.43
CA HIS A 50 -3.93 -3.03 13.17
C HIS A 50 -4.10 -4.31 12.32
N MET A 51 -4.26 -5.45 12.99
CA MET A 51 -4.36 -6.75 12.33
C MET A 51 -5.48 -6.78 11.27
N ASP A 52 -6.64 -6.20 11.56
CA ASP A 52 -7.77 -6.14 10.62
C ASP A 52 -7.40 -5.43 9.31
N THR A 53 -6.67 -4.32 9.40
CA THR A 53 -6.15 -3.60 8.22
C THR A 53 -5.13 -4.43 7.46
N LEU A 54 -4.24 -5.15 8.15
CA LEU A 54 -3.24 -6.01 7.50
C LEU A 54 -3.89 -7.17 6.75
N LEU A 55 -4.99 -7.72 7.28
CA LEU A 55 -5.78 -8.75 6.61
C LEU A 55 -6.44 -8.19 5.34
N GLU A 56 -7.11 -7.04 5.41
CA GLU A 56 -7.71 -6.40 4.22
C GLU A 56 -6.66 -6.09 3.14
N ILE A 57 -5.49 -5.60 3.54
CA ILE A 57 -4.37 -5.34 2.62
C ILE A 57 -3.91 -6.64 1.94
N ALA A 58 -3.77 -7.72 2.71
CA ALA A 58 -3.34 -9.02 2.19
C ALA A 58 -4.38 -9.64 1.25
N GLU A 59 -5.68 -9.51 1.57
CA GLU A 59 -6.78 -9.97 0.71
C GLU A 59 -6.83 -9.22 -0.62
N VAL A 60 -6.68 -7.89 -0.60
CA VAL A 60 -6.73 -7.06 -1.80
C VAL A 60 -5.50 -7.24 -2.67
N GLY A 61 -4.32 -7.31 -2.05
CA GLY A 61 -3.07 -7.25 -2.79
C GLY A 61 -2.39 -8.60 -3.03
N GLY A 62 -2.76 -9.65 -2.29
CA GLY A 62 -2.28 -11.01 -2.51
C GLY A 62 -0.75 -11.13 -2.52
N ASP A 63 -0.23 -11.82 -3.53
CA ASP A 63 1.20 -12.08 -3.74
C ASP A 63 2.01 -10.83 -4.14
N LYS A 64 1.34 -9.73 -4.48
CA LYS A 64 1.98 -8.46 -4.85
C LYS A 64 2.28 -7.56 -3.65
N VAL A 65 1.92 -7.97 -2.43
CA VAL A 65 2.16 -7.21 -1.20
C VAL A 65 3.22 -7.89 -0.33
N THR A 66 4.18 -7.11 0.14
CA THR A 66 5.07 -7.51 1.24
C THR A 66 4.74 -6.68 2.47
N ILE A 67 4.35 -7.34 3.57
CA ILE A 67 4.06 -6.68 4.85
C ILE A 67 5.20 -6.98 5.82
N ALA A 68 5.83 -5.94 6.38
CA ALA A 68 6.76 -6.13 7.48
C ALA A 68 5.98 -6.33 8.79
N VAL A 69 6.23 -7.46 9.44
CA VAL A 69 5.66 -7.82 10.75
C VAL A 69 6.59 -7.44 11.90
#